data_AF-A0A260MJR4-F1
#
_entry.id   AF-A0A260MJR4-F1
#
_cell.length_a   1.000
_cell.length_b   1.000
_cell.length_c   1.000
_cell.angle_alpha   90.00
_cell.angle_beta   90.00
_cell.angle_gamma   90.00
#
_symmetry.space_group_name_H-M   'P 1'
#
loop_
_entity.id
_entity.type
_entity.pdbx_description
1 polymer ?
#
loop_
_entity_poly.entity_id
_entity_poly.type
_entity_poly.pdbx_seq_one_letter_code
_entity_poly.pdbx_strand_id
1 'polypeptide(L)' 'MLIDGPVSIELDDGTRVESDRFVVAVCTCRRSKNYPLCDTSHRAKRRPSQSSED' A
#
# COMPACT_ATOMS: atom_id res chain seq x y z
N MET A 1 5.10 3.91 6.10
CA MET A 1 6.11 4.97 6.28
C MET A 1 5.46 6.29 5.93
N LEU A 2 5.78 7.38 6.61
CA LEU A 2 5.33 8.73 6.24
C LEU A 2 6.53 9.47 5.62
N ILE A 3 6.28 10.21 4.55
CA ILE A 3 7.27 11.07 3.90
C ILE A 3 6.64 12.43 3.57
N ASP A 4 7.44 13.48 3.53
CA ASP A 4 6.99 14.81 3.09
C ASP A 4 6.74 14.79 1.58
N GLY A 5 5.68 15.48 1.16
CA GLY A 5 5.28 15.60 -0.25
C GLY A 5 5.29 17.05 -0.74
N PRO A 6 4.88 17.29 -2.00
CA PRO A 6 4.32 16.33 -2.96
C PRO A 6 5.35 15.29 -3.47
N VAL A 7 4.88 14.14 -3.95
CA VAL A 7 5.76 13.05 -4.43
C VAL A 7 5.29 12.45 -5.75
N SER A 8 6.27 12.05 -6.56
CA SER A 8 6.12 11.18 -7.73
C SER A 8 6.84 9.86 -7.45
N ILE A 9 6.13 8.73 -7.51
CA ILE A 9 6.67 7.41 -7.19
C ILE A 9 6.66 6.57 -8.47
N GLU A 10 7.83 6.08 -8.88
CA GLU A 10 7.99 5.13 -10.00
C GLU A 10 8.22 3.71 -9.45
N LEU A 11 7.52 2.74 -10.03
CA LEU A 11 7.67 1.31 -9.73
C LEU A 11 8.55 0.62 -10.77
N ASP A 12 9.04 -0.57 -10.43
CA ASP A 12 9.92 -1.37 -11.32
C ASP A 12 9.25 -1.74 -12.66
N ASP A 13 7.92 -1.74 -12.74
CA ASP A 13 7.15 -1.97 -13.97
C ASP A 13 6.93 -0.70 -14.81
N GLY A 14 7.50 0.43 -14.37
CA GLY A 14 7.35 1.74 -15.00
C GLY A 14 6.07 2.50 -14.61
N THR A 15 5.20 1.93 -13.77
CA THR A 15 4.00 2.61 -13.27
C THR A 15 4.39 3.82 -12.42
N ARG A 16 3.75 4.97 -12.67
CA ARG A 16 3.93 6.19 -11.89
C ARG A 16 2.68 6.57 -11.09
N VAL A 17 2.87 6.92 -9.83
CA VAL A 17 1.81 7.39 -8.94
C VAL A 17 2.21 8.73 -8.33
N GLU A 18 1.34 9.72 -8.53
CA GLU A 18 1.52 11.09 -8.04
C GLU A 18 0.67 11.34 -6.78
N SER A 19 1.20 12.14 -5.85
CA SER A 19 0.43 12.67 -4.74
C SER A 19 0.82 14.11 -4.44
N ASP A 20 -0.19 14.98 -4.41
CA ASP A 20 -0.08 16.42 -4.14
C ASP A 20 -0.15 16.76 -2.64
N ARG A 21 -0.27 15.75 -1.78
CA ARG A 21 -0.39 15.95 -0.33
C ARG A 21 0.94 16.33 0.29
N PHE A 22 0.90 17.19 1.31
CA PHE A 22 2.10 17.60 2.06
C PHE A 22 2.77 16.48 2.84
N VAL A 23 2.02 15.43 3.21
CA VAL A 23 2.56 14.21 3.81
C VAL A 23 1.88 13.01 3.17
N VAL A 24 2.68 12.04 2.75
CA VAL A 24 2.22 10.85 2.01
C VAL A 24 2.59 9.60 2.78
N ALA A 25 1.61 8.70 2.94
CA ALA A 25 1.85 7.40 3.54
C ALA A 25 2.23 6.38 2.47
N VAL A 26 3.47 5.90 2.47
CA VAL A 26 3.97 4.87 1.55
C VAL A 26 3.86 3.48 2.19
N CYS A 27 3.40 2.52 1.38
CA CYS A 27 3.26 1.12 1.75
C CYS A 27 4.63 0.43 1.78
N THR A 28 5.00 -0.12 2.93
CA THR A 28 6.20 -0.95 3.10
C THR A 28 5.87 -2.42 3.34
N CYS A 29 4.57 -2.77 3.45
CA CYS A 29 4.12 -4.13 3.76
C CYS A 29 3.66 -4.93 2.53
N ARG A 30 3.53 -4.28 1.36
CA ARG A 30 3.01 -4.84 0.10
C ARG A 30 1.59 -5.46 0.18
N ARG A 31 0.79 -5.08 1.19
CA ARG A 31 -0.61 -5.53 1.34
C ARG A 31 -1.63 -4.51 0.84
N SER A 32 -1.18 -3.31 0.46
CA SER A 32 -2.08 -2.26 0.00
C SER A 32 -2.71 -2.63 -1.34
N LYS A 33 -4.01 -2.40 -1.47
CA LYS A 33 -4.71 -2.48 -2.76
C LYS A 33 -4.43 -1.27 -3.64
N ASN A 34 -3.93 -0.19 -3.03
CA ASN A 34 -3.55 1.06 -3.69
C ASN A 34 -2.02 1.22 -3.70
N TYR A 35 -1.29 0.11 -3.83
CA TYR A 35 0.18 0.14 -3.88
C TYR A 35 0.63 1.12 -4.99
N PRO A 36 1.61 2.01 -4.74
CA PRO A 36 2.54 2.05 -3.59
C PRO A 36 2.05 2.81 -2.35
N LEU A 37 0.87 3.41 -2.37
CA LEU A 37 0.34 4.18 -1.24
C LEU A 37 -0.19 3.25 -0.15
N CYS A 38 -0.12 3.69 1.10
CA CYS A 38 -0.68 2.96 2.24
C CYS A 38 -2.19 3.20 2.34
N ASP A 39 -2.97 2.12 2.35
CA ASP A 39 -4.43 2.10 2.52
C ASP A 39 -4.86 1.50 3.87
N THR A 40 -3.93 1.41 4.82
CA THR A 40 -4.08 0.73 6.13
C THR A 40 -4.25 -0.80 6.11
N SER A 41 -4.14 -1.46 4.95
CA SER A 41 -4.27 -2.93 4.82
C SER A 41 -3.26 -3.73 5.67
N HIS A 42 -2.17 -3.11 6.13
CA HIS A 42 -1.25 -3.73 7.11
C HIS A 42 -1.92 -4.12 8.43
N ARG A 43 -3.04 -3.49 8.80
CA ARG A 43 -3.78 -3.76 10.04
C ARG A 43 -4.72 -4.95 9.94
N ALA A 44 -5.02 -5.42 8.73
CA ALA A 44 -5.94 -6.53 8.53
C ALA A 44 -5.40 -7.80 9.23
N LYS A 45 -6.17 -8.34 10.17
CA LYS A 45 -5.90 -9.64 10.79
C LYS A 45 -6.35 -10.72 9.81
N ARG A 46 -5.45 -11.62 9.39
CA ARG A 46 -5.84 -12.80 8.61
C ARG A 46 -6.83 -13.59 9.46
N ARG A 47 -8.08 -13.73 9.03
CA ARG A 47 -8.94 -14.80 9.54
C ARG A 47 -8.28 -16.12 9.10
N PRO A 48 -8.11 -17.12 9.98
CA PRO A 48 -7.69 -18.43 9.53
C PRO A 48 -8.73 -18.90 8.49
N SER A 49 -8.27 -19.26 7.30
CA SER A 49 -9.10 -19.87 6.27
C SER A 49 -9.72 -21.12 6.86
N GLN A 50 -11.05 -21.19 6.94
CA GLN A 50 -11.71 -22.46 7.12
C GLN A 50 -11.41 -23.29 5.86
N SER A 51 -10.60 -24.33 6.00
CA SER A 51 -10.59 -25.42 5.05
C SER A 51 -11.97 -26.06 5.13
N SER A 52 -12.80 -25.78 4.12
CA SER A 52 -13.92 -26.66 3.81
C SER A 52 -13.32 -27.91 3.16
N GLU A 53 -13.12 -28.95 3.95
CA GLU A 53 -13.01 -30.32 3.45
C GLU A 53 -14.38 -30.77 2.89
N ASP A 54 -14.31 -31.50 1.79
CA ASP A 54 -15.43 -32.03 0.97
C ASP A 54 -16.30 -33.04 1.74
#